data_AF-A0A0L8H901-F1
#
_entry.id   AF-A0A0L8H901-F1
#
_cell.length_a   1.000
_cell.length_b   1.000
_cell.length_c   1.000
_cell.angle_alpha   90.00
_cell.angle_beta   90.00
_cell.angle_gamma   90.00
#
_symmetry.space_group_name_H-M   'P 1'
#
loop_
_entity.id
_entity.type
_entity.pdbx_description
1 polymer ?
#
loop_
_entity_poly.entity_id
_entity_poly.type
_entity_poly.pdbx_seq_one_letter_code
_entity_poly.pdbx_strand_id
1 'polypeptide(L)' 'RILIPRIKLAPSDPNLPIILQRPHFAVRLSFAMTINKSQGQTSEKVGLFLLQSVFSHGQ' A
#
# COMPACT_ATOMS: atom_id res chain seq x y z
N ARG A 1 27.29 -3.98 0.53
CA ARG A 1 26.15 -3.93 1.47
C ARG A 1 25.14 -2.94 0.92
N ILE A 2 23.92 -3.35 0.56
CA ILE A 2 22.88 -2.42 0.08
C ILE A 2 22.06 -1.98 1.30
N LEU A 3 21.95 -0.67 1.52
CA LEU A 3 21.17 -0.08 2.61
C LEU A 3 19.92 0.57 2.01
N ILE A 4 18.73 0.20 2.48
CA ILE A 4 17.47 0.81 2.05
C ILE A 4 17.24 2.07 2.89
N PRO A 5 16.95 3.24 2.29
CA PRO A 5 16.69 4.46 3.05
C PRO A 5 15.38 4.38 3.85
N ARG A 6 15.37 4.93 5.08
CA ARG A 6 14.14 5.14 5.87
C ARG A 6 13.52 6.47 5.48
N ILE A 7 12.22 6.47 5.22
CA ILE A 7 11.42 7.65 4.90
C ILE A 7 10.51 7.96 6.08
N LYS A 8 10.33 9.25 6.39
CA LYS A 8 9.35 9.72 7.38
C LYS A 8 8.08 10.11 6.64
N LEU A 9 6.99 9.39 6.87
CA LEU A 9 5.66 9.81 6.42
C LEU A 9 5.07 10.76 7.47
N ALA A 10 4.68 11.96 7.07
CA ALA A 10 3.94 12.90 7.91
C ALA A 10 2.65 13.33 7.18
N PRO A 11 1.57 13.64 7.90
CA PRO A 11 0.37 14.21 7.31
C PRO A 11 0.67 15.58 6.68
N SER A 12 0.04 15.86 5.55
CA SER A 12 0.19 17.13 4.83
C SER A 12 -0.67 18.27 5.39
N ASP A 13 -1.59 17.96 6.30
CA ASP A 13 -2.48 18.93 6.92
C ASP A 13 -1.75 19.69 8.05
N PRO A 14 -1.54 21.01 7.92
CA PRO A 14 -0.86 21.81 8.94
C PRO A 14 -1.70 22.04 10.20
N ASN A 15 -3.00 21.76 10.18
CA ASN A 15 -3.93 22.04 11.29
C ASN A 15 -4.09 20.86 12.25
N LEU A 16 -3.32 19.78 12.08
CA LEU A 16 -3.42 18.62 12.95
C LEU A 16 -2.88 18.94 14.35
N PRO A 17 -3.62 18.67 15.44
CA PRO A 17 -3.19 18.98 16.80
C PRO A 17 -1.96 18.18 17.25
N ILE A 18 -1.59 17.12 16.52
CA ILE A 18 -0.41 16.28 16.76
C ILE A 18 0.22 15.93 15.43
N ILE A 19 1.54 16.05 15.32
CA ILE A 19 2.28 15.66 14.12
C ILE A 19 2.49 14.13 14.12
N LEU A 20 1.73 13.41 13.29
CA LEU A 20 1.86 11.96 13.12
C LEU A 20 3.03 11.62 12.18
N GLN A 21 4.22 11.36 12.72
CA GLN A 21 5.36 10.90 11.89
C GLN A 21 5.55 9.39 11.98
N ARG A 22 5.56 8.72 10.82
CA ARG A 22 5.83 7.28 10.69
C ARG A 22 7.15 7.03 9.93
N PRO A 23 8.26 6.69 10.60
CA PRO A 23 9.48 6.24 9.94
C PRO A 23 9.31 4.81 9.41
N HIS A 24 9.45 4.62 8.10
CA HIS A 24 9.30 3.31 7.44
C HIS A 24 10.29 3.15 6.29
N PHE A 25 10.70 1.93 5.99
CA PHE A 25 11.39 1.62 4.74
C PHE A 25 10.36 1.56 3.60
N ALA A 26 10.70 2.08 2.42
CA ALA A 26 9.82 2.00 1.24
C ALA A 26 9.86 0.62 0.58
N VAL A 27 9.67 -0.44 1.37
CA VAL A 27 9.57 -1.81 0.89
C VAL A 27 8.42 -2.52 1.59
N ARG A 28 7.69 -3.34 0.84
CA ARG A 28 6.66 -4.25 1.36
C ARG A 28 6.87 -5.60 0.69
N LEU A 29 6.95 -6.67 1.46
CA LEU A 29 6.93 -8.03 0.93
C LEU A 29 5.49 -8.35 0.49
N SER A 30 5.28 -8.73 -0.77
CA SER A 30 3.93 -8.96 -1.30
C SER A 30 3.91 -10.04 -2.37
N PHE A 31 3.61 -11.28 -1.97
CA PHE A 31 3.24 -12.36 -2.89
C PHE A 31 1.75 -12.33 -3.23
N ALA A 32 0.93 -11.79 -2.32
CA ALA A 32 -0.48 -11.55 -2.50
C ALA A 32 -0.80 -10.11 -2.07
N MET A 33 -1.66 -9.44 -2.83
CA MET A 33 -2.08 -8.07 -2.58
C MET A 33 -3.60 -7.98 -2.68
N THR A 34 -4.19 -7.02 -1.96
CA THR A 34 -5.63 -6.77 -2.10
C THR A 34 -5.94 -6.12 -3.44
N ILE A 35 -7.16 -6.32 -3.96
CA ILE A 35 -7.59 -5.80 -5.27
C ILE A 35 -7.35 -4.28 -5.38
N ASN A 36 -7.75 -3.52 -4.36
CA ASN A 36 -7.54 -2.06 -4.37
C ASN A 36 -6.06 -1.64 -4.34
N LYS A 37 -5.14 -2.53 -3.94
CA LYS A 37 -3.69 -2.29 -4.00
C LYS A 37 -3.09 -2.69 -5.35
N SER A 38 -3.69 -3.65 -6.05
CA SER A 38 -3.26 -4.06 -7.40
C SER A 38 -3.82 -3.17 -8.50
N GLN A 39 -4.89 -2.41 -8.24
CA GLN A 39 -5.45 -1.47 -9.22
C GLN A 39 -4.37 -0.51 -9.74
N GLY A 40 -4.20 -0.46 -11.07
CA GLY A 40 -3.17 0.33 -11.75
C GLY A 40 -1.78 -0.31 -11.83
N GLN A 41 -1.60 -1.54 -11.33
CA GLN A 41 -0.35 -2.30 -11.50
C GLN A 41 -0.45 -3.31 -12.66
N THR A 42 0.63 -3.44 -13.42
CA THR A 42 0.77 -4.49 -14.44
C THR A 42 1.49 -5.69 -13.83
N SER A 43 0.91 -6.88 -13.97
CA SER A 43 1.51 -8.14 -13.52
C SER A 43 1.40 -9.17 -14.64
N GLU A 44 2.49 -9.92 -14.90
CA GLU A 44 2.51 -10.91 -15.98
C GLU A 44 1.60 -12.12 -15.67
N LYS A 45 1.53 -12.53 -14.40
CA LYS A 45 0.66 -13.61 -13.92
C LYS A 45 0.05 -13.23 -12.58
N VAL A 46 -1.27 -13.43 -12.44
CA VAL A 46 -2.02 -13.13 -11.21
C VAL A 46 -2.97 -14.29 -10.91
N GLY A 47 -3.05 -14.67 -9.64
CA GLY A 47 -4.10 -15.52 -9.10
C GLY A 47 -5.09 -14.68 -8.30
N LEU A 48 -6.39 -14.88 -8.53
CA LEU A 48 -7.46 -14.20 -7.80
C LEU A 48 -8.08 -15.16 -6.77
N PHE A 49 -8.14 -14.73 -5.51
CA PHE A 49 -8.80 -15.50 -4.45
C PHE A 49 -9.91 -14.67 -3.81
N LEU A 50 -11.16 -15.09 -4.02
CA LEU A 50 -12.37 -14.42 -3.52
C LEU A 50 -13.10 -15.33 -2.52
N LEU A 51 -12.98 -15.00 -1.23
CA LEU A 51 -13.70 -15.72 -0.16
C LEU A 51 -15.19 -15.33 -0.08
N GLN A 52 -15.53 -14.12 -0.51
CA GLN A 52 -16.88 -13.55 -0.46
C GLN A 52 -17.12 -12.71 -1.72
N SER A 53 -18.38 -12.44 -2.04
CA SER A 53 -18.69 -11.58 -3.18
C SER A 53 -18.23 -10.16 -2.92
N VAL A 54 -17.49 -9.62 -3.87
CA VAL A 54 -16.80 -8.34 -3.77
C VAL A 54 -17.57 -7.28 -4.55
N PHE A 55 -18.64 -6.77 -3.95
CA PHE A 55 -19.47 -5.74 -4.58
C PHE A 55 -19.02 -4.35 -4.13
N SER A 56 -18.19 -3.72 -4.94
CA SER A 56 -18.03 -2.26 -4.99
C SER A 56 -18.12 -1.87 -6.47
N HIS A 57 -18.78 -0.75 -6.78
CA HIS A 57 -18.99 -0.34 -8.17
C HIS A 57 -17.63 -0.09 -8.86
N GLY A 58 -17.27 -0.91 -9.84
CA GLY A 58 -16.03 -0.76 -10.61
C GLY A 58 -14.77 -1.37 -9.98
N GLN A 59 -14.85 -2.57 -9.40
CA GLN A 59 -13.63 -3.35 -9.15
C GLN A 59 -12.80 -3.59 -10.40
#